data_AF-A0A3L8RFH7-F1
#
_entry.id   AF-A0A3L8RFH7-F1
#
_cell.length_a   1.000
_cell.length_b   1.000
_cell.length_c   1.000
_cell.angle_alpha   90.00
_cell.angle_beta   90.00
_cell.angle_gamma   90.00
#
_symmetry.space_group_name_H-M   'P 1'
#
loop_
_entity.id
_entity.type
_entity.pdbx_description
1 polymer ?
#
loop_
_entity_poly.entity_id
_entity_poly.type
_entity_poly.pdbx_seq_one_letter_code
_entity_poly.pdbx_strand_id
1 'polypeptide(L)'
;MLLRLAYLGMTNTFALLRLLPKSDRDKDAEILALRHQITVLERQLGSDRARFTPSDRAFLAALLHRLPLPALRRVRLLVCPDTVLRWHRNLTRGRHAASSRPKRPGRPRTVRSIRILVLRLARENPSWGYRRLHGELLVL
;
A
#
# COMPACT_ATOMS: atom_id res chain seq x y z
N MET A 1 -8.01 -5.66 46.48
CA MET A 1 -7.14 -6.74 45.94
C MET A 1 -7.94 -7.86 45.29
N LEU A 2 -8.95 -8.43 45.96
CA LEU A 2 -9.81 -9.50 45.42
C LEU A 2 -10.51 -9.15 44.10
N LEU A 3 -11.11 -7.96 43.98
CA LEU A 3 -11.78 -7.53 42.74
C LEU A 3 -10.85 -7.43 41.54
N ARG A 4 -9.60 -6.99 41.75
CA ARG A 4 -8.60 -6.88 40.68
C ARG A 4 -8.13 -8.26 40.21
N LEU A 5 -7.96 -9.21 41.13
CA LEU A 5 -7.63 -10.59 40.83
C LEU A 5 -8.79 -11.32 40.12
N ALA A 6 -10.02 -11.12 40.59
CA ALA A 6 -11.22 -11.65 39.93
C ALA A 6 -11.37 -11.10 38.51
N TYR A 7 -11.18 -9.79 38.31
CA TYR A 7 -11.21 -9.16 37.00
C TYR A 7 -10.11 -9.68 36.05
N LEU A 8 -8.87 -9.81 36.54
CA LEU A 8 -7.79 -10.40 35.77
C LEU A 8 -8.06 -11.87 35.43
N GLY A 9 -8.54 -12.66 36.39
CA GLY A 9 -8.89 -14.06 36.17
C GLY A 9 -10.01 -14.23 35.14
N MET A 10 -11.05 -13.40 35.22
CA MET A 10 -12.18 -13.42 34.29
C MET A 10 -11.76 -13.00 32.88
N THR A 11 -11.01 -11.90 32.75
CA THR A 11 -10.51 -11.47 31.44
C THR A 11 -9.53 -12.47 30.82
N ASN A 12 -8.69 -13.10 31.63
CA ASN A 12 -7.72 -14.09 31.16
C ASN A 12 -8.40 -15.42 30.75
N THR A 13 -9.46 -15.84 31.45
CA THR A 13 -10.26 -17.01 31.05
C THR A 13 -11.00 -16.76 29.74
N PHE A 14 -11.61 -15.59 29.55
CA PHE A 14 -12.19 -15.21 28.25
C PHE A 14 -11.13 -15.14 27.14
N ALA A 15 -9.92 -14.66 27.44
CA ALA A 15 -8.81 -14.66 26.49
C ALA A 15 -8.38 -16.08 26.11
N LEU A 16 -8.30 -17.00 27.08
CA LEU A 16 -7.96 -18.41 26.86
C LEU A 16 -9.00 -19.08 25.97
N LEU A 17 -10.29 -18.90 26.27
CA LEU A 17 -11.39 -19.46 25.49
C LEU A 17 -11.36 -18.98 24.03
N ARG A 18 -10.96 -17.72 23.79
CA ARG A 18 -10.81 -17.15 22.45
C ARG A 18 -9.61 -17.71 21.68
N LEU A 19 -8.54 -18.10 22.38
CA LEU A 19 -7.28 -18.57 21.80
C LEU A 19 -7.26 -20.09 21.52
N LEU A 20 -8.07 -20.88 22.22
CA LEU A 20 -8.21 -22.32 22.02
C LEU A 20 -8.43 -22.75 20.55
N PRO A 21 -9.33 -22.11 19.76
CA PRO A 21 -9.58 -22.52 18.37
C PRO A 21 -8.55 -21.98 17.36
N LYS A 22 -7.47 -21.33 17.81
CA LYS A 22 -6.55 -20.58 16.93
C LYS A 22 -5.24 -21.34 16.72
N SER A 23 -4.79 -21.44 15.46
CA SER A 23 -3.47 -21.99 15.12
C SER A 23 -2.35 -21.14 15.74
N ASP A 24 -1.22 -21.73 16.15
CA ASP A 24 -0.11 -20.98 16.75
C ASP A 24 0.41 -19.87 15.83
N ARG A 25 0.50 -20.12 14.53
CA ARG A 25 0.88 -19.09 13.55
C ARG A 25 -0.09 -17.92 13.50
N ASP A 26 -1.38 -18.20 13.66
CA ASP A 26 -2.42 -17.16 13.68
C ASP A 26 -2.35 -16.33 14.97
N LYS A 27 -2.00 -16.97 16.10
CA LYS A 27 -1.77 -16.29 17.38
C LYS A 27 -0.55 -15.37 17.29
N ASP A 28 0.57 -15.86 16.76
CA ASP A 28 1.79 -15.08 16.59
C ASP A 28 1.56 -13.87 15.67
N ALA A 29 0.84 -14.07 14.56
CA ALA A 29 0.47 -13.00 13.66
C ALA A 29 -0.45 -11.95 14.33
N GLU A 30 -1.38 -12.38 15.18
CA GLU A 30 -2.19 -11.45 15.97
C GLU A 30 -1.34 -10.67 16.99
N ILE A 31 -0.47 -11.36 17.75
CA ILE A 31 0.40 -10.72 18.75
C ILE A 31 1.30 -9.67 18.10
N LEU A 32 1.95 -10.02 16.99
CA LEU A 32 2.82 -9.11 16.24
C LEU A 32 2.04 -7.92 15.66
N ALA A 33 0.83 -8.14 15.15
CA ALA A 33 -0.02 -7.06 14.65
C ALA A 33 -0.42 -6.09 15.76
N LEU A 34 -0.82 -6.60 16.93
CA LEU A 34 -1.23 -5.80 18.08
C LEU A 34 -0.04 -5.05 18.69
N ARG A 35 1.13 -5.70 18.83
CA ARG A 35 2.37 -5.03 19.28
C ARG A 35 2.72 -3.88 18.35
N HIS A 36 2.68 -4.11 17.03
CA HIS A 36 2.96 -3.06 16.06
C HIS A 36 1.97 -1.89 16.17
N GLN A 37 0.68 -2.18 16.41
CA GLN A 37 -0.32 -1.13 16.64
C GLN A 37 -0.01 -0.30 17.89
N ILE A 38 0.40 -0.94 18.99
CA ILE A 38 0.84 -0.25 20.21
C ILE A 38 2.03 0.65 19.90
N THR A 39 3.05 0.14 19.21
CA THR A 39 4.24 0.94 18.86
C THR A 39 3.89 2.14 17.96
N VAL A 40 2.95 1.98 17.02
CA VAL A 40 2.49 3.10 16.18
C VAL A 40 1.74 4.13 17.02
N LEU A 41 0.90 3.70 17.95
CA LEU A 41 0.19 4.58 18.87
C LEU A 41 1.15 5.31 19.82
N GLU A 42 2.13 4.62 20.38
CA GLU A 42 3.17 5.19 21.22
C GLU A 42 3.98 6.25 20.46
N ARG A 43 4.34 5.98 19.19
CA ARG A 43 5.02 6.97 18.33
C ARG A 43 4.17 8.22 18.06
N GLN A 44 2.86 8.14 18.25
CA GLN A 44 1.90 9.18 17.92
C GLN A 44 1.20 9.77 19.14
N LEU A 45 1.69 9.46 20.35
CA LEU A 45 1.27 10.09 21.59
C LEU A 45 1.36 11.62 21.44
N GLY A 46 0.21 12.28 21.32
CA GLY A 46 0.08 13.73 21.10
C GLY A 46 -0.51 14.15 19.76
N SER A 47 -0.71 13.23 18.81
CA SER A 47 -1.46 13.48 17.58
C SER A 47 -2.92 13.06 17.73
N ASP A 48 -3.85 13.94 17.36
CA ASP A 48 -5.30 13.71 17.47
C ASP A 48 -5.83 12.54 16.58
N ARG A 49 -4.98 12.02 15.67
CA ARG A 49 -5.33 10.90 14.78
C ARG A 49 -4.17 9.93 14.59
N ALA A 50 -4.44 8.64 14.77
CA ALA A 50 -3.51 7.56 14.44
C ALA A 50 -3.29 7.48 12.91
N ARG A 51 -2.07 7.79 12.45
CA ARG A 51 -1.68 7.76 11.02
C ARG A 51 -0.71 6.62 10.75
N PHE A 52 -1.18 5.54 10.12
CA PHE A 52 -0.30 4.47 9.64
C PHE A 52 0.55 4.94 8.47
N THR A 53 1.88 4.84 8.59
CA THR A 53 2.82 5.13 7.49
C THR A 53 2.77 4.02 6.44
N PRO A 54 3.24 4.26 5.19
CA PRO A 54 3.28 3.22 4.17
C PRO A 54 3.98 1.94 4.62
N SER A 55 5.04 2.06 5.42
CA SER A 55 5.78 0.94 6.00
C SER A 55 4.92 0.14 6.98
N ASP A 56 4.21 0.82 7.89
CA ASP A 56 3.30 0.19 8.86
C ASP A 56 2.17 -0.56 8.14
N ARG A 57 1.62 0.05 7.08
CA ARG A 57 0.58 -0.57 6.24
C ARG A 57 1.10 -1.82 5.53
N ALA A 58 2.33 -1.78 5.04
CA ALA A 58 2.96 -2.92 4.39
C ALA A 58 3.26 -4.06 5.36
N PHE A 59 3.73 -3.74 6.58
CA PHE A 59 3.94 -4.72 7.64
C PHE A 59 2.62 -5.42 8.01
N LEU A 60 1.57 -4.64 8.32
CA LEU A 60 0.26 -5.20 8.64
C LEU A 60 -0.33 -6.02 7.49
N ALA A 61 -0.23 -5.53 6.25
CA ALA A 61 -0.69 -6.25 5.07
C ALA A 61 0.07 -7.57 4.87
N ALA A 62 1.39 -7.58 5.05
CA ALA A 62 2.22 -8.77 4.90
C ALA A 62 1.96 -9.80 6.01
N LEU A 63 1.68 -9.35 7.22
CA LEU A 63 1.41 -10.25 8.35
C LEU A 63 0.00 -10.85 8.28
N LEU A 64 -0.99 -10.01 7.94
CA LEU A 64 -2.41 -10.35 8.08
C LEU A 64 -3.04 -10.96 6.82
N HIS A 65 -2.44 -10.85 5.63
CA HIS A 65 -3.02 -11.43 4.40
C HIS A 65 -3.18 -12.95 4.43
N ARG A 66 -2.43 -13.66 5.31
CA ARG A 66 -2.49 -15.13 5.44
C ARG A 66 -3.66 -15.61 6.29
N LEU A 67 -4.25 -14.73 7.09
CA LEU A 67 -5.37 -15.06 7.96
C LEU A 67 -6.69 -15.00 7.18
N PRO A 68 -7.61 -15.95 7.40
CA PRO A 68 -8.92 -15.89 6.79
C PRO A 68 -9.72 -14.71 7.34
N LEU A 69 -10.62 -14.13 6.53
CA LEU A 69 -11.40 -12.93 6.88
C LEU A 69 -12.15 -13.04 8.24
N PRO A 70 -12.75 -14.20 8.62
CA PRO A 70 -13.35 -14.38 9.94
C PRO A 70 -12.35 -14.30 11.09
N ALA A 71 -11.09 -14.74 10.88
CA ALA A 71 -10.03 -14.58 11.86
C ALA A 71 -9.59 -13.12 11.99
N LEU A 72 -9.49 -12.40 10.86
CA LEU A 72 -9.15 -10.97 10.86
C LEU A 72 -10.22 -10.13 11.58
N ARG A 73 -11.50 -10.41 11.37
CA ARG A 73 -12.61 -9.75 12.08
C ARG A 73 -12.58 -9.97 13.59
N ARG A 74 -11.99 -11.07 14.05
CA ARG A 74 -11.81 -11.33 15.48
C ARG A 74 -10.69 -10.49 16.06
N VAL A 75 -9.66 -10.12 15.29
CA VAL A 75 -8.53 -9.32 15.78
C VAL A 75 -8.98 -7.89 16.06
N ARG A 76 -8.58 -7.33 17.22
CA ARG A 76 -8.87 -5.94 17.60
C ARG A 76 -7.99 -4.96 16.85
N LEU A 77 -8.18 -4.86 15.54
CA LEU A 77 -7.40 -3.95 14.70
C LEU A 77 -7.94 -2.51 14.81
N LEU A 78 -7.03 -1.54 14.83
CA LEU A 78 -7.37 -0.11 14.69
C LEU A 78 -7.90 0.24 13.29
N VAL A 79 -7.75 -0.66 12.33
CA VAL A 79 -8.10 -0.48 10.92
C VAL A 79 -9.00 -1.62 10.47
N CYS A 80 -10.00 -1.32 9.66
CA CYS A 80 -10.90 -2.33 9.11
C CYS A 80 -10.13 -3.44 8.37
N PRO A 81 -10.45 -4.73 8.59
CA PRO A 81 -9.83 -5.86 7.89
C PRO A 81 -9.80 -5.71 6.37
N ASP A 82 -10.90 -5.22 5.77
CA ASP A 82 -11.01 -4.96 4.34
C ASP A 82 -9.96 -3.97 3.82
N THR A 83 -9.58 -2.99 4.64
CA THR A 83 -8.54 -2.01 4.31
C THR A 83 -7.16 -2.65 4.32
N VAL A 84 -6.88 -3.56 5.26
CA VAL A 84 -5.62 -4.31 5.30
C VAL A 84 -5.47 -5.19 4.05
N LEU A 85 -6.54 -5.90 3.66
CA LEU A 85 -6.56 -6.68 2.42
C LEU A 85 -6.45 -5.79 1.17
N ARG A 86 -7.02 -4.58 1.20
CA ARG A 86 -6.83 -3.59 0.13
C ARG A 86 -5.37 -3.15 0.03
N TRP A 87 -4.69 -2.89 1.14
CA TRP A 87 -3.25 -2.57 1.13
C TRP A 87 -2.43 -3.72 0.54
N HIS A 88 -2.72 -4.97 0.91
CA HIS A 88 -2.07 -6.14 0.33
C HIS A 88 -2.27 -6.23 -1.19
N ARG A 89 -3.50 -6.04 -1.67
CA ARG A 89 -3.81 -6.01 -3.11
C ARG A 89 -3.08 -4.88 -3.84
N ASN A 90 -2.94 -3.71 -3.20
CA ASN A 90 -2.20 -2.59 -3.80
C ASN A 90 -0.70 -2.87 -3.88
N LEU A 91 -0.12 -3.51 -2.85
CA LEU A 91 1.30 -3.89 -2.84
C LEU A 91 1.61 -4.93 -3.90
N THR A 92 0.77 -5.97 -4.01
CA THR A 92 0.92 -7.02 -5.05
C THR A 92 0.73 -6.45 -6.44
N ARG A 93 -0.26 -5.59 -6.67
CA ARG A 93 -0.44 -4.85 -7.94
C ARG A 93 0.77 -3.98 -8.26
N GLY A 94 1.30 -3.24 -7.29
CA GLY A 94 2.48 -2.40 -7.47
C GLY A 94 3.72 -3.21 -7.84
N ARG A 95 3.95 -4.34 -7.15
CA ARG A 95 5.04 -5.27 -7.47
C ARG A 95 4.88 -5.86 -8.87
N HIS A 96 3.67 -6.30 -9.22
CA HIS A 96 3.38 -6.83 -10.54
C HIS A 96 3.58 -5.76 -11.62
N ALA A 97 3.07 -4.55 -11.42
CA ALA A 97 3.26 -3.44 -12.35
C ALA A 97 4.74 -3.09 -12.51
N ALA A 98 5.53 -3.10 -11.44
CA ALA A 98 6.98 -2.87 -11.50
C ALA A 98 7.70 -4.00 -12.26
N SER A 99 7.31 -5.26 -12.04
CA SER A 99 7.89 -6.42 -12.73
C SER A 99 7.51 -6.49 -14.21
N SER A 100 6.29 -6.09 -14.55
CA SER A 100 5.75 -6.09 -15.91
C SER A 100 6.12 -4.83 -16.69
N ARG A 101 6.86 -3.89 -16.09
CA ARG A 101 7.36 -2.71 -16.82
C ARG A 101 8.35 -3.17 -17.89
N PRO A 102 8.16 -2.75 -19.17
CA PRO A 102 9.10 -3.05 -20.22
C PRO A 102 10.50 -2.53 -19.85
N LYS A 103 11.50 -3.42 -19.88
CA LYS A 103 12.90 -3.06 -19.62
C LYS A 103 13.46 -2.09 -20.67
N ARG A 104 12.84 -2.07 -21.86
CA ARG A 104 13.16 -1.15 -22.94
C ARG A 104 11.89 -0.43 -23.39
N PRO A 105 11.89 0.90 -23.51
CA PRO A 105 10.80 1.62 -24.15
C PRO A 105 10.69 1.14 -25.59
N GLY A 106 9.53 0.62 -26.00
CA GLY A 106 9.38 -0.02 -27.31
C GLY A 106 9.71 0.92 -28.48
N ARG A 107 9.26 2.18 -28.41
CA ARG A 107 9.60 3.22 -29.39
C ARG A 107 10.76 4.07 -28.86
N PRO A 108 11.88 4.20 -29.59
CA PRO A 108 12.91 5.16 -29.23
C PRO A 108 12.31 6.56 -29.17
N ARG A 109 12.71 7.35 -28.17
CA ARG A 109 12.23 8.72 -28.03
C ARG A 109 12.69 9.53 -29.24
N THR A 110 11.83 10.36 -29.81
CA THR A 110 12.22 11.33 -30.84
C THR A 110 13.38 12.19 -30.32
N VAL A 111 14.40 12.40 -31.16
CA VAL A 111 15.56 13.23 -30.81
C VAL A 111 15.08 14.59 -30.31
N ARG A 112 15.63 15.04 -29.17
CA ARG A 112 15.17 16.27 -28.49
C ARG A 112 15.23 17.50 -29.40
N SER A 113 16.26 17.59 -30.25
CA SER A 113 16.42 18.67 -31.24
C SER A 113 15.26 18.72 -32.22
N ILE A 114 14.90 17.57 -32.82
CA ILE A 114 13.78 17.45 -33.76
C ILE A 114 12.47 17.85 -33.08
N ARG A 115 12.22 17.40 -31.85
CA ARG A 115 11.02 17.78 -31.09
C ARG A 115 10.95 19.29 -30.84
N ILE A 116 12.06 19.93 -30.47
CA ILE A 116 12.11 21.37 -30.24
C ILE A 116 11.84 22.12 -31.55
N LEU A 117 12.46 21.67 -32.65
CA LEU A 117 12.28 22.27 -33.98
C LEU A 117 10.83 22.17 -34.46
N VAL A 118 10.20 20.99 -34.35
CA VAL A 118 8.78 20.79 -34.68
C VAL A 118 7.89 21.75 -33.89
N LEU A 119 8.10 21.84 -32.58
CA LEU A 119 7.30 22.72 -31.71
C LEU A 119 7.54 24.21 -32.00
N ARG A 120 8.75 24.58 -32.43
CA ARG A 120 9.08 25.93 -32.84
C ARG A 120 8.37 26.30 -34.15
N LEU A 121 8.53 25.48 -35.19
CA LEU A 121 7.89 25.69 -36.50
C LEU A 121 6.36 25.74 -36.39
N ALA A 122 5.76 24.90 -35.55
CA ALA A 122 4.32 24.90 -35.31
C ALA A 122 3.83 26.17 -34.58
N ARG A 123 4.64 26.76 -33.70
CA ARG A 123 4.31 28.03 -33.04
C ARG A 123 4.47 29.22 -33.99
N GLU A 124 5.52 29.21 -34.79
CA GLU A 124 5.81 30.27 -35.76
C GLU A 124 4.82 30.25 -36.94
N ASN A 125 4.24 29.09 -37.27
CA ASN A 125 3.31 28.94 -38.39
C ASN A 125 2.02 28.20 -37.97
N PRO A 126 1.04 28.91 -37.35
CA PRO A 126 -0.17 28.29 -36.83
C PRO A 126 -1.10 27.66 -37.89
N SER A 127 -1.01 28.11 -39.14
CA SER A 127 -1.80 27.59 -40.25
C SER A 127 -1.23 26.31 -40.87
N TRP A 128 -0.02 25.89 -40.46
CA TRP A 128 0.62 24.70 -41.02
C TRP A 128 0.10 23.43 -40.35
N GLY A 129 -0.49 22.55 -41.16
CA GLY A 129 -0.86 21.20 -40.73
C GLY A 129 0.35 20.26 -40.63
N TYR A 130 0.15 19.11 -39.99
CA TYR A 130 1.17 18.06 -39.80
C TYR A 130 1.93 17.68 -41.07
N ARG A 131 1.22 17.50 -42.20
CA ARG A 131 1.85 17.12 -43.48
C ARG A 131 2.85 18.17 -43.96
N ARG A 132 2.54 19.46 -43.77
CA ARG A 132 3.40 20.56 -44.21
C ARG A 132 4.64 20.66 -43.31
N LEU A 133 4.47 20.60 -41.99
CA LEU A 133 5.59 20.54 -41.05
C LEU A 133 6.52 19.34 -41.31
N HIS A 134 5.96 18.17 -41.63
CA HIS A 134 6.75 16.99 -41.98
C HIS A 134 7.54 17.20 -43.28
N GLY A 135 6.94 17.83 -44.29
CA GLY A 135 7.62 18.17 -45.55
C GLY A 135 8.82 19.09 -45.31
N GLU A 136 8.64 20.16 -44.55
CA GLU A 136 9.74 21.09 -44.22
C GLU A 136 10.87 20.41 -43.42
N LEU A 137 10.52 19.49 -42.52
CA LEU A 137 11.49 18.73 -41.74
C LEU A 137 12.26 17.68 -42.56
N LEU A 138 11.76 17.28 -43.74
CA LEU A 138 12.49 16.41 -44.67
C LEU A 138 13.43 17.19 -45.59
N VAL A 139 13.18 18.50 -45.78
CA VAL A 139 13.98 19.38 -46.63
C VAL A 139 15.17 19.98 -45.86
N LEU A 140 15.03 20.15 -44.54
CA LEU A 140 16.09 20.59 -43.61
C LEU A 140 17.12 19.47 -43.32
#